data_AF-A0A7Y7LBC4-F1
#
_entry.id   AF-A0A7Y7LBC4-F1
#
_cell.length_a   1.000
_cell.length_b   1.000
_cell.length_c   1.000
_cell.angle_alpha   90.00
_cell.angle_beta   90.00
_cell.angle_gamma   90.00
#
_symmetry.space_group_name_H-M   'P 1'
#
loop_
_entity.id
_entity.type
_entity.pdbx_description
1 polymer ?
#
loop_
_entity_poly.entity_id
_entity_poly.type
_entity_poly.pdbx_seq_one_letter_code
_entity_poly.pdbx_strand_id
1 'polypeptide(L)'
;MKRAFIIKNKARMVLALAVLTAMLLLANWNGRDNVKELDKTLTSIMKDRLLPTTFVHEISNRLYENKLAAVSGADVQVKINGNYAAIEALAKKYEATQLTREESAKWKTFRVQLRDLQQQEAGLNNAEYVFNQALKSLDQLIAIQVGESNRLLQSGQRNVSSSILTANFGVVVCILLGLFIMVLLSAREQMILRQDERHLLN
;
A
#
# COMPACT_ATOMS: atom_id res chain seq x y z
N MET A 1 16.62 21.38 56.53
CA MET A 1 16.99 20.21 55.69
C MET A 1 15.80 19.38 55.14
N LYS A 2 14.60 19.38 55.75
CA LYS A 2 13.43 18.60 55.27
C LYS A 2 12.89 19.02 53.87
N ARG A 3 13.01 20.30 53.49
CA ARG A 3 12.50 20.81 52.19
C ARG A 3 13.28 20.30 50.98
N ALA A 4 14.60 20.17 51.06
CA ALA A 4 15.43 19.68 49.96
C ALA A 4 15.12 18.22 49.59
N PHE A 5 14.75 17.38 50.56
CA PHE A 5 14.40 15.98 50.34
C PHE A 5 13.02 15.83 49.66
N ILE A 6 12.05 16.64 50.06
CA ILE A 6 10.72 16.70 49.43
C ILE A 6 10.81 17.19 47.97
N ILE A 7 11.68 18.19 47.71
CA ILE A 7 11.91 18.72 46.37
C ILE A 7 12.63 17.70 45.47
N LYS A 8 13.65 16.99 45.98
CA LYS A 8 14.34 15.92 45.24
C LYS A 8 13.40 14.76 44.88
N ASN A 9 12.42 14.46 45.72
CA ASN A 9 11.41 13.43 45.46
C ASN A 9 10.33 13.88 44.46
N LYS A 10 9.87 15.15 44.52
CA LYS A 10 8.96 15.71 43.50
C LYS A 10 9.60 15.74 42.11
N ALA A 11 10.89 16.08 42.02
CA ALA A 11 11.62 16.08 40.75
C ALA A 11 11.70 14.68 40.11
N ARG A 12 11.90 13.61 40.91
CA ARG A 12 11.91 12.23 40.41
C ARG A 12 10.54 11.79 39.88
N MET A 13 9.45 12.18 40.53
CA MET A 13 8.09 11.88 40.06
C MET A 13 7.77 12.60 38.75
N VAL A 14 8.12 13.89 38.64
CA VAL A 14 7.95 14.67 37.40
C VAL A 14 8.79 14.08 36.27
N LEU A 15 10.02 13.65 36.56
CA LEU A 15 10.90 13.02 35.57
C LEU A 15 10.34 11.68 35.09
N ALA A 16 9.79 10.86 35.99
CA ALA A 16 9.16 9.59 35.63
C ALA A 16 7.92 9.80 34.74
N LEU A 17 7.09 10.79 35.07
CA LEU A 17 5.94 11.16 34.25
C LEU A 17 6.38 11.68 32.88
N ALA A 18 7.40 12.55 32.82
CA ALA A 18 7.94 13.08 31.58
C ALA A 18 8.49 12.00 30.65
N VAL A 19 9.18 10.98 31.20
CA VAL A 19 9.65 9.82 30.42
C VAL A 19 8.48 9.01 29.87
N LEU A 20 7.44 8.77 30.66
CA LEU A 20 6.25 8.04 30.23
C LEU A 20 5.50 8.79 29.11
N THR A 21 5.34 10.10 29.26
CA THR A 21 4.78 10.96 28.20
C THR A 21 5.65 10.97 26.95
N ALA A 22 6.98 11.06 27.08
CA ALA A 22 7.90 11.00 25.94
C ALA A 22 7.82 9.66 25.20
N MET A 23 7.72 8.54 25.92
CA MET A 23 7.52 7.22 25.32
C MET A 23 6.19 7.11 24.55
N LEU A 24 5.10 7.61 25.14
CA LEU A 24 3.79 7.66 24.46
C LEU A 24 3.84 8.52 23.19
N LEU A 25 4.53 9.67 23.24
CA LEU A 25 4.69 10.56 22.09
C LEU A 25 5.53 9.92 20.99
N LEU A 26 6.62 9.22 21.34
CA LEU A 26 7.47 8.51 20.37
C LEU A 26 6.71 7.34 19.71
N ALA A 27 5.96 6.56 20.48
CA ALA A 27 5.14 5.47 19.96
C ALA A 27 4.04 5.99 19.00
N ASN A 28 3.38 7.10 19.37
CA ASN A 28 2.37 7.73 18.54
C ASN A 28 2.97 8.39 17.27
N TRP A 29 4.17 8.95 17.38
CA TRP A 29 4.90 9.50 16.22
C TRP A 29 5.23 8.40 15.21
N ASN A 30 5.82 7.29 15.64
CA ASN A 30 6.11 6.16 14.75
C ASN A 30 4.84 5.63 14.05
N GLY A 31 3.69 5.62 14.73
CA GLY A 31 2.41 5.25 14.13
C GLY A 31 2.00 6.09 12.90
N ARG A 32 2.35 7.38 12.86
CA ARG A 32 2.01 8.27 11.75
C ARG A 32 2.80 7.96 10.48
N ASP A 33 4.04 7.54 10.59
CA ASP A 33 4.87 7.25 9.41
C ASP A 33 4.44 5.95 8.71
N ASN A 34 3.93 4.97 9.48
CA ASN A 34 3.36 3.74 8.93
C ASN A 34 2.08 3.98 8.13
N VAL A 35 1.21 4.88 8.60
CA VAL A 35 -0.02 5.26 7.89
C VAL A 35 0.34 5.95 6.57
N LYS A 36 1.36 6.82 6.56
CA LYS A 36 1.85 7.47 5.33
C LYS A 36 2.44 6.47 4.33
N GLU A 37 3.12 5.44 4.81
CA GLU A 37 3.69 4.41 3.94
C GLU A 37 2.62 3.52 3.31
N LEU A 38 1.57 3.19 4.08
CA LEU A 38 0.39 2.50 3.56
C LEU A 38 -0.34 3.34 2.51
N ASP A 39 -0.53 4.63 2.77
CA ASP A 39 -1.16 5.57 1.83
C ASP A 39 -0.39 5.68 0.50
N LYS A 40 0.96 5.72 0.56
CA LYS A 40 1.82 5.66 -0.63
C LYS A 40 1.65 4.34 -1.40
N THR A 41 1.59 3.22 -0.68
CA THR A 41 1.42 1.89 -1.28
C THR A 41 0.07 1.79 -1.98
N LEU A 42 -1.01 2.25 -1.34
CA LEU A 42 -2.35 2.29 -1.93
C LEU A 42 -2.41 3.23 -3.13
N THR A 43 -1.80 4.41 -3.03
CA THR A 43 -1.73 5.37 -4.14
C THR A 43 -1.00 4.78 -5.35
N SER A 44 0.10 4.06 -5.13
CA SER A 44 0.84 3.40 -6.21
C SER A 44 0.05 2.24 -6.82
N ILE A 45 -0.63 1.41 -6.02
CA ILE A 45 -1.53 0.37 -6.55
C ILE A 45 -2.64 0.99 -7.40
N MET A 46 -3.26 2.08 -6.94
CA MET A 46 -4.32 2.76 -7.69
C MET A 46 -3.82 3.39 -8.98
N LYS A 47 -2.72 4.16 -8.93
CA LYS A 47 -2.24 4.94 -10.08
C LYS A 47 -1.41 4.11 -11.06
N ASP A 48 -0.56 3.23 -10.54
CA ASP A 48 0.47 2.54 -11.32
C ASP A 48 0.08 1.10 -11.67
N ARG A 49 -0.99 0.54 -11.09
CA ARG A 49 -1.44 -0.82 -11.40
C ARG A 49 -2.90 -0.90 -11.84
N LEU A 50 -3.84 -0.31 -11.08
CA LEU A 50 -5.27 -0.38 -11.41
C LEU A 50 -5.61 0.36 -12.72
N LEU A 51 -5.16 1.60 -12.90
CA LEU A 51 -5.40 2.38 -14.12
C LEU A 51 -4.86 1.70 -15.39
N PRO A 52 -3.59 1.24 -15.42
CA PRO A 52 -3.07 0.43 -16.53
C PRO A 52 -3.91 -0.82 -16.84
N THR A 53 -4.38 -1.54 -15.81
CA THR A 53 -5.22 -2.74 -15.99
C THR A 53 -6.53 -2.38 -16.67
N THR A 54 -7.16 -1.26 -16.28
CA THR A 54 -8.38 -0.78 -16.94
C THR A 54 -8.13 -0.44 -18.41
N PHE A 55 -7.00 0.18 -18.76
CA PHE A 55 -6.66 0.47 -20.15
C PHE A 55 -6.48 -0.81 -20.97
N VAL A 56 -5.75 -1.79 -20.45
CA VAL A 56 -5.55 -3.09 -21.12
C VAL A 56 -6.88 -3.82 -21.32
N HIS A 57 -7.74 -3.83 -20.31
CA HIS A 57 -9.07 -4.44 -20.39
C HIS A 57 -9.96 -3.76 -21.44
N GLU A 58 -9.96 -2.42 -21.47
CA GLU A 58 -10.72 -1.66 -22.47
C GLU A 58 -10.21 -1.89 -23.89
N ILE A 59 -8.89 -2.07 -24.07
CA ILE A 59 -8.31 -2.48 -25.36
C ILE A 59 -8.84 -3.87 -25.76
N SER A 60 -8.85 -4.85 -24.86
CA SER A 60 -9.42 -6.19 -25.13
C SER A 60 -10.88 -6.10 -25.56
N ASN A 61 -11.70 -5.30 -24.86
CA ASN A 61 -13.12 -5.10 -25.22
C ASN A 61 -13.28 -4.57 -26.64
N ARG A 62 -12.49 -3.56 -27.02
CA ARG A 62 -12.54 -2.97 -28.38
C ARG A 62 -12.10 -3.95 -29.47
N LEU A 63 -11.14 -4.82 -29.17
CA LEU A 63 -10.78 -5.90 -30.08
C LEU A 63 -11.95 -6.89 -30.25
N TYR A 64 -12.65 -7.27 -29.17
CA TYR A 64 -13.85 -8.10 -29.28
C TYR A 64 -14.97 -7.43 -30.08
N GLU A 65 -15.19 -6.13 -29.89
CA GLU A 65 -16.14 -5.36 -30.70
C GLU A 65 -15.79 -5.39 -32.19
N ASN A 66 -14.50 -5.28 -32.55
CA ASN A 66 -14.05 -5.41 -33.94
C ASN A 66 -14.37 -6.79 -34.50
N LYS A 67 -14.10 -7.85 -33.73
CA LYS A 67 -14.41 -9.23 -34.13
C LYS A 67 -15.91 -9.43 -34.38
N LEU A 68 -16.77 -8.86 -33.54
CA LEU A 68 -18.24 -8.92 -33.71
C LEU A 68 -18.71 -8.07 -34.91
N ALA A 69 -18.12 -6.89 -35.09
CA ALA A 69 -18.41 -6.01 -36.21
C ALA A 69 -18.06 -6.67 -37.55
N ALA A 70 -16.94 -7.41 -37.62
CA ALA A 70 -16.52 -8.13 -38.82
C ALA A 70 -17.55 -9.13 -39.34
N VAL A 71 -18.42 -9.66 -38.47
CA VAL A 71 -19.49 -10.62 -38.82
C VAL A 71 -20.80 -9.92 -39.25
N SER A 72 -20.95 -8.62 -38.96
CA SER A 72 -22.25 -7.91 -39.02
C SER A 72 -22.53 -7.17 -40.34
N GLY A 73 -21.63 -7.21 -41.32
CA GLY A 73 -21.89 -6.89 -42.74
C GLY A 73 -21.94 -5.40 -43.14
N ALA A 74 -22.66 -4.52 -42.43
CA ALA A 74 -22.79 -3.10 -42.81
C ALA A 74 -21.99 -2.16 -41.90
N ASP A 75 -21.25 -1.22 -42.51
CA ASP A 75 -20.43 -0.18 -41.85
C ASP A 75 -19.24 -0.72 -41.02
N VAL A 76 -18.81 -1.94 -41.33
CA VAL A 76 -17.76 -2.71 -40.63
C VAL A 76 -16.44 -1.93 -40.55
N GLN A 77 -15.98 -1.40 -41.69
CA GLN A 77 -14.67 -0.74 -41.75
C GLN A 77 -14.63 0.57 -40.96
N VAL A 78 -15.74 1.33 -40.94
CA VAL A 78 -15.84 2.59 -40.19
C VAL A 78 -15.78 2.30 -38.68
N LYS A 79 -16.52 1.29 -38.22
CA LYS A 79 -16.51 0.86 -36.81
C LYS A 79 -15.14 0.31 -36.39
N ILE A 80 -14.55 -0.57 -37.18
CA ILE A 80 -13.22 -1.16 -36.91
C ILE A 80 -12.16 -0.06 -36.83
N ASN A 81 -12.15 0.88 -37.79
CA ASN A 81 -11.20 1.99 -37.78
C ASN A 81 -11.40 2.92 -36.58
N GLY A 82 -12.65 3.21 -36.20
CA GLY A 82 -12.96 3.99 -34.99
C GLY A 82 -12.45 3.33 -33.72
N ASN A 83 -12.60 2.01 -33.60
CA ASN A 83 -12.09 1.24 -32.47
C ASN A 83 -10.56 1.20 -32.44
N TYR A 84 -9.87 1.07 -33.58
CA TYR A 84 -8.41 1.18 -33.62
C TYR A 84 -7.91 2.56 -33.19
N ALA A 85 -8.61 3.64 -33.56
CA ALA A 85 -8.27 4.98 -33.09
C ALA A 85 -8.44 5.11 -31.56
N ALA A 86 -9.49 4.52 -31.00
CA ALA A 86 -9.70 4.48 -29.56
C ALA A 86 -8.65 3.61 -28.83
N ILE A 87 -8.28 2.46 -29.41
CA ILE A 87 -7.19 1.61 -28.92
C ILE A 87 -5.87 2.38 -28.90
N GLU A 88 -5.57 3.17 -29.95
CA GLU A 88 -4.34 3.97 -29.99
C GLU A 88 -4.34 5.07 -28.91
N ALA A 89 -5.49 5.68 -28.63
CA ALA A 89 -5.61 6.65 -27.54
C ALA A 89 -5.40 5.99 -26.16
N LEU A 90 -5.92 4.78 -25.95
CA LEU A 90 -5.69 3.99 -24.73
C LEU A 90 -4.25 3.52 -24.61
N ALA A 91 -3.63 3.11 -25.72
CA ALA A 91 -2.23 2.71 -25.80
C ALA A 91 -1.31 3.85 -25.33
N LYS A 92 -1.54 5.09 -25.81
CA LYS A 92 -0.77 6.26 -25.34
C LYS A 92 -0.93 6.52 -23.85
N LYS A 93 -2.14 6.37 -23.31
CA LYS A 93 -2.38 6.50 -21.86
C LYS A 93 -1.67 5.41 -21.07
N TYR A 94 -1.65 4.18 -21.59
CA TYR A 94 -0.94 3.05 -20.98
C TYR A 94 0.58 3.26 -20.99
N GLU A 95 1.14 3.70 -22.12
CA GLU A 95 2.58 3.98 -22.29
C GLU A 95 3.08 5.15 -21.42
N ALA A 96 2.18 6.06 -21.04
CA ALA A 96 2.49 7.15 -20.11
C ALA A 96 2.56 6.69 -18.63
N THR A 97 2.21 5.44 -18.33
CA THR A 97 2.27 4.88 -16.97
C THR A 97 3.62 4.24 -16.66
N GLN A 98 3.87 3.91 -15.40
CA GLN A 98 5.14 3.31 -14.99
C GLN A 98 5.17 1.80 -15.27
N LEU A 99 5.64 1.45 -16.46
CA LEU A 99 5.82 0.07 -16.88
C LEU A 99 7.08 -0.56 -16.27
N THR A 100 6.97 -1.79 -15.79
CA THR A 100 8.13 -2.61 -15.46
C THR A 100 8.85 -3.08 -16.72
N ARG A 101 10.06 -3.63 -16.56
CA ARG A 101 10.82 -4.21 -17.67
C ARG A 101 10.07 -5.35 -18.35
N GLU A 102 9.37 -6.18 -17.58
CA GLU A 102 8.58 -7.30 -18.10
C GLU A 102 7.35 -6.80 -18.87
N GLU A 103 6.63 -5.82 -18.32
CA GLU A 103 5.49 -5.19 -18.98
C GLU A 103 5.90 -4.52 -20.29
N SER A 104 6.99 -3.76 -20.29
CA SER A 104 7.49 -3.09 -21.50
C SER A 104 7.82 -4.08 -22.62
N ALA A 105 8.46 -5.22 -22.28
CA ALA A 105 8.75 -6.27 -23.24
C ALA A 105 7.48 -6.91 -23.82
N LYS A 106 6.50 -7.22 -22.97
CA LYS A 106 5.21 -7.79 -23.38
C LYS A 106 4.36 -6.81 -24.17
N TRP A 107 4.36 -5.54 -23.78
CA TRP A 107 3.67 -4.46 -24.49
C TRP A 107 4.21 -4.28 -25.91
N LYS A 108 5.53 -4.31 -26.08
CA LYS A 108 6.15 -4.25 -27.42
C LYS A 108 5.69 -5.41 -28.32
N THR A 109 5.61 -6.62 -27.78
CA THR A 109 5.07 -7.78 -28.50
C THR A 109 3.61 -7.57 -28.89
N PHE A 110 2.78 -7.08 -27.96
CA PHE A 110 1.39 -6.75 -28.23
C PHE A 110 1.25 -5.70 -29.34
N ARG A 111 2.07 -4.64 -29.36
CA ARG A 111 2.02 -3.58 -30.40
C ARG A 111 2.29 -4.12 -31.80
N VAL A 112 3.19 -5.10 -31.93
CA VAL A 112 3.44 -5.77 -33.22
C VAL A 112 2.20 -6.57 -33.63
N GLN A 113 1.67 -7.40 -32.72
CA GLN A 113 0.47 -8.21 -32.97
C GLN A 113 -0.76 -7.35 -33.31
N LEU A 114 -0.92 -6.19 -32.65
CA LEU A 114 -2.00 -5.25 -32.91
C LEU A 114 -1.92 -4.67 -34.32
N ARG A 115 -0.73 -4.30 -34.78
CA ARG A 115 -0.51 -3.80 -36.13
C ARG A 115 -0.80 -4.87 -37.17
N ASP A 116 -0.35 -6.10 -36.92
CA ASP A 116 -0.59 -7.23 -37.81
C ASP A 116 -2.09 -7.56 -37.88
N LEU A 117 -2.79 -7.49 -36.75
CA LEU A 117 -4.25 -7.66 -36.66
C LEU A 117 -4.98 -6.57 -37.46
N GLN A 118 -4.60 -5.31 -37.31
CA GLN A 118 -5.18 -4.19 -38.03
C GLN A 118 -5.03 -4.35 -39.55
N GLN A 119 -3.87 -4.83 -40.02
CA GLN A 119 -3.65 -5.09 -41.44
C GLN A 119 -4.52 -6.23 -41.97
N GLN A 120 -4.69 -7.31 -41.19
CA GLN A 120 -5.52 -8.44 -41.60
C GLN A 120 -7.02 -8.09 -41.60
N GLU A 121 -7.50 -7.35 -40.61
CA GLU A 121 -8.88 -6.89 -40.54
C GLU A 121 -9.21 -5.87 -41.63
N ALA A 122 -8.26 -5.00 -42.01
CA ALA A 122 -8.42 -4.09 -43.16
C ALA A 122 -8.49 -4.84 -44.51
N GLY A 123 -7.84 -6.01 -44.60
CA GLY A 123 -7.93 -6.88 -45.76
C GLY A 123 -9.14 -7.81 -45.79
N LEU A 124 -10.05 -7.72 -44.80
CA LEU A 124 -11.18 -8.65 -44.59
C LEU A 124 -10.75 -10.12 -44.53
N ASN A 125 -9.51 -10.38 -44.11
CA ASN A 125 -8.98 -11.73 -43.97
C ASN A 125 -9.41 -12.34 -42.64
N ASN A 126 -9.43 -13.68 -42.57
CA ASN A 126 -9.65 -14.36 -41.31
C ASN A 126 -8.45 -14.11 -40.36
N ALA A 127 -8.64 -13.20 -39.42
CA ALA A 127 -7.61 -12.78 -38.47
C ALA A 127 -7.65 -13.54 -37.12
N GLU A 128 -8.40 -14.65 -37.02
CA GLU A 128 -8.63 -15.41 -35.79
C GLU A 128 -7.32 -15.76 -35.03
N TYR A 129 -6.29 -16.18 -35.76
CA TYR A 129 -5.01 -16.56 -35.16
C TYR A 129 -4.27 -15.36 -34.54
N VAL A 130 -4.20 -14.24 -35.26
CA VAL A 130 -3.51 -13.03 -34.79
C VAL A 130 -4.32 -12.36 -33.67
N PHE A 131 -5.65 -12.39 -33.76
CA PHE A 131 -6.56 -11.95 -32.72
C PHE A 131 -6.33 -12.69 -31.40
N ASN A 132 -6.29 -14.02 -31.43
CA ASN A 132 -6.04 -14.84 -30.24
C ASN A 132 -4.65 -14.60 -29.64
N GLN A 133 -3.65 -14.33 -30.49
CA GLN A 133 -2.32 -13.94 -30.02
C GLN A 133 -2.31 -12.58 -29.32
N ALA A 134 -2.97 -11.58 -29.91
CA ALA A 134 -3.08 -10.24 -29.32
C ALA A 134 -3.79 -10.30 -27.95
N LEU A 135 -4.92 -11.01 -27.86
CA LEU A 135 -5.63 -11.22 -26.60
C LEU A 135 -4.77 -11.93 -25.55
N LYS A 136 -4.08 -13.01 -25.94
CA LYS A 136 -3.19 -13.72 -25.01
C LYS A 136 -2.10 -12.83 -24.45
N SER A 137 -1.56 -11.90 -25.25
CA SER A 137 -0.59 -10.92 -24.77
C SER A 137 -1.20 -9.93 -23.78
N LEU A 138 -2.45 -9.48 -24.00
CA LEU A 138 -3.17 -8.63 -23.05
C LEU A 138 -3.48 -9.36 -21.74
N ASP A 139 -3.90 -10.62 -21.79
CA ASP A 139 -4.13 -11.45 -20.60
C ASP A 139 -2.85 -11.64 -19.78
N GLN A 140 -1.72 -11.85 -20.46
CA GLN A 140 -0.41 -11.93 -19.81
C GLN A 140 -0.02 -10.61 -19.14
N LEU A 141 -0.30 -9.46 -19.78
CA LEU A 141 -0.06 -8.14 -19.19
C LEU A 141 -0.90 -7.93 -17.92
N ILE A 142 -2.18 -8.32 -17.95
CA ILE A 142 -3.06 -8.26 -16.77
C ILE A 142 -2.50 -9.16 -15.65
N ALA A 143 -2.07 -10.38 -15.98
CA ALA A 143 -1.50 -11.30 -15.00
C ALA A 143 -0.25 -10.74 -14.31
N ILE A 144 0.64 -10.10 -15.07
CA ILE A 144 1.82 -9.41 -14.52
C ILE A 144 1.40 -8.29 -13.57
N GLN A 145 0.39 -7.50 -13.92
CA GLN A 145 -0.11 -6.41 -13.08
C GLN A 145 -0.74 -6.86 -11.77
N VAL A 146 -1.49 -7.97 -11.80
CA VAL A 146 -2.01 -8.60 -10.59
C VAL A 146 -0.86 -9.11 -9.71
N GLY A 147 0.16 -9.72 -10.31
CA GLY A 147 1.37 -10.16 -9.60
C GLY A 147 2.07 -9.01 -8.89
N GLU A 148 2.27 -7.87 -9.55
CA GLU A 148 2.91 -6.71 -8.93
C GLU A 148 2.03 -6.01 -7.90
N SER A 149 0.71 -5.97 -8.11
CA SER A 149 -0.22 -5.46 -7.10
C SER A 149 -0.14 -6.28 -5.81
N ASN A 150 -0.06 -7.61 -5.92
CA ASN A 150 0.11 -8.51 -4.77
C ASN A 150 1.46 -8.29 -4.06
N ARG A 151 2.55 -8.06 -4.80
CA ARG A 151 3.86 -7.76 -4.23
C ARG A 151 3.86 -6.43 -3.47
N LEU A 152 3.23 -5.40 -4.01
CA LEU A 152 3.07 -4.10 -3.34
C LEU A 152 2.22 -4.23 -2.07
N LEU A 153 1.09 -4.95 -2.12
CA LEU A 153 0.25 -5.23 -0.95
C LEU A 153 1.01 -5.99 0.13
N GLN A 154 1.74 -7.06 -0.23
CA GLN A 154 2.51 -7.84 0.73
C GLN A 154 3.64 -7.02 1.36
N SER A 155 4.29 -6.16 0.58
CA SER A 155 5.35 -5.27 1.08
C SER A 155 4.78 -4.23 2.05
N GLY A 156 3.67 -3.58 1.70
CA GLY A 156 2.98 -2.64 2.60
C GLY A 156 2.50 -3.30 3.89
N GLN A 157 1.94 -4.51 3.82
CA GLN A 157 1.53 -5.27 4.99
C GLN A 157 2.70 -5.66 5.90
N ARG A 158 3.85 -6.07 5.35
CA ARG A 158 5.05 -6.39 6.14
C ARG A 158 5.60 -5.16 6.87
N ASN A 159 5.65 -4.01 6.19
CA ASN A 159 6.12 -2.76 6.80
C ASN A 159 5.18 -2.33 7.93
N VAL A 160 3.87 -2.36 7.72
CA VAL A 160 2.88 -2.07 8.78
C VAL A 160 2.94 -3.07 9.94
N SER A 161 3.09 -4.37 9.66
CA SER A 161 3.11 -5.42 10.69
C SER A 161 4.34 -5.33 11.60
N SER A 162 5.53 -5.07 11.03
CA SER A 162 6.74 -4.83 11.82
C SER A 162 6.61 -3.61 12.75
N SER A 163 5.85 -2.62 12.30
CA SER A 163 5.54 -1.43 13.07
C SER A 163 4.46 -1.62 14.14
N ILE A 164 3.45 -2.46 13.91
CA ILE A 164 2.48 -2.84 14.94
C ILE A 164 3.18 -3.60 16.09
N LEU A 165 4.13 -4.48 15.77
CA LEU A 165 4.94 -5.17 16.79
C LEU A 165 5.73 -4.17 17.65
N THR A 166 6.30 -3.14 17.02
CA THR A 166 7.03 -2.07 17.71
C THR A 166 6.09 -1.19 18.57
N ALA A 167 4.90 -0.86 18.06
CA ALA A 167 3.91 -0.08 18.78
C ALA A 167 3.34 -0.83 20.01
N ASN A 168 3.01 -2.12 19.86
CA ASN A 168 2.51 -2.95 20.96
C ASN A 168 3.57 -3.16 22.05
N PHE A 169 4.85 -3.31 21.67
CA PHE A 169 5.95 -3.37 22.63
C PHE A 169 6.07 -2.09 23.46
N GLY A 170 5.91 -0.92 22.82
CA GLY A 170 5.92 0.37 23.52
C GLY A 170 4.84 0.51 24.60
N VAL A 171 3.63 -0.01 24.33
CA VAL A 171 2.52 0.00 25.31
C VAL A 171 2.82 -0.91 26.50
N VAL A 172 3.35 -2.12 26.27
CA VAL A 172 3.71 -3.06 27.35
C VAL A 172 4.79 -2.46 28.27
N VAL A 173 5.82 -1.84 27.69
CA VAL A 173 6.87 -1.16 28.47
C VAL A 173 6.30 0.00 29.30
N CYS A 174 5.35 0.78 28.76
CA CYS A 174 4.70 1.85 29.50
C CYS A 174 3.89 1.33 30.70
N ILE A 175 3.17 0.21 30.55
CA ILE A 175 2.41 -0.42 31.64
C ILE A 175 3.38 -0.89 32.74
N LEU A 176 4.47 -1.58 32.37
CA LEU A 176 5.48 -2.06 33.33
C LEU A 176 6.14 -0.91 34.09
N LEU A 177 6.48 0.18 33.42
CA LEU A 177 7.03 1.38 34.05
C LEU A 177 6.02 2.07 34.98
N GLY A 178 4.75 2.16 34.57
CA GLY A 178 3.67 2.68 35.41
C GLY A 178 3.50 1.88 36.70
N LEU A 179 3.46 0.55 36.59
CA LEU A 179 3.40 -0.37 37.74
C LEU A 179 4.62 -0.24 38.65
N PHE A 180 5.81 -0.14 38.06
CA PHE A 180 7.05 0.03 38.82
C PHE A 180 7.08 1.34 39.63
N ILE A 181 6.60 2.44 39.04
CA ILE A 181 6.44 3.72 39.73
C ILE A 181 5.42 3.58 40.88
N MET A 182 4.30 2.89 40.65
CA MET A 182 3.26 2.67 41.65
C MET A 182 3.80 1.89 42.86
N VAL A 183 4.55 0.81 42.63
CA VAL A 183 5.20 0.02 43.69
C VAL A 183 6.21 0.86 44.49
N LEU A 184 7.02 1.68 43.82
CA LEU A 184 7.98 2.57 44.49
C LEU A 184 7.28 3.63 45.36
N LEU A 185 6.10 4.10 44.96
CA LEU A 185 5.27 5.02 45.76
C LEU A 185 4.68 4.31 46.98
N SER A 186 4.05 3.15 46.80
CA SER A 186 3.40 2.39 47.88
C SER A 186 4.38 1.89 48.94
N ALA A 187 5.55 1.39 48.52
CA ALA A 187 6.59 0.93 49.45
C ALA A 187 7.14 2.06 50.34
N ARG A 188 7.07 3.31 49.86
CA ARG A 188 7.51 4.48 50.63
C ARG A 188 6.47 4.99 51.62
N GLU A 189 5.18 4.97 51.27
CA GLU A 189 4.12 5.30 52.23
C GLU A 189 4.16 4.36 53.43
N GLN A 190 4.33 3.05 53.21
CA GLN A 190 4.48 2.06 54.27
C GLN A 190 5.71 2.31 55.17
N MET A 191 6.82 2.84 54.61
CA MET A 191 8.03 3.16 55.37
C MET A 191 7.86 4.43 56.22
N ILE A 192 7.14 5.44 55.73
CA ILE A 192 6.84 6.67 56.47
C ILE A 192 5.88 6.37 57.62
N LEU A 193 4.82 5.58 57.37
CA LEU A 193 3.85 5.18 58.40
C LEU A 193 4.49 4.37 59.53
N ARG A 194 5.38 3.41 59.20
CA ARG A 194 6.13 2.63 60.19
C ARG A 194 7.10 3.45 61.04
N GLN A 195 7.59 4.58 60.53
CA GLN A 195 8.51 5.45 61.26
C GLN A 195 7.76 6.33 62.27
N ASP A 196 6.54 6.77 61.96
CA ASP A 196 5.67 7.50 62.90
C ASP A 196 5.20 6.59 64.05
N GLU A 197 4.81 5.35 63.78
CA GLU A 197 4.39 4.40 64.84
C GLU A 197 5.51 4.13 65.86
N ARG A 198 6.78 4.07 65.43
CA ARG A 198 7.92 3.89 66.34
C ARG A 198 8.23 5.13 67.18
N HIS A 199 7.84 6.31 66.73
CA HIS A 199 7.99 7.55 67.50
C HIS A 199 6.88 7.75 68.54
N LEU A 200 5.73 7.08 68.37
CA LEU A 200 4.62 7.11 69.34
C LEU A 200 4.73 6.06 70.45
N LEU A 201 5.71 5.15 70.36
CA LEU A 201 5.95 4.06 71.31
C LEU A 201 7.22 4.25 72.15
N ASN A 202 7.84 5.44 72.11
CA ASN A 202 8.97 5.86 72.95
C ASN A 202 8.62 7.11 73.74
#